data_AF-A0A960G564-F1
#
_entry.id   AF-A0A960G564-F1
#
_cell.length_a   1.000
_cell.length_b   1.000
_cell.length_c   1.000
_cell.angle_alpha   90.00
_cell.angle_beta   90.00
_cell.angle_gamma   90.00
#
_symmetry.space_group_name_H-M   'P 1'
#
loop_
_entity.id
_entity.type
_entity.pdbx_description
1 polymer ?
#
loop_
_entity_poly.entity_id
_entity_poly.type
_entity_poly.pdbx_seq_one_letter_code
_entity_poly.pdbx_strand_id
1 'polypeptide(L)'
;MASLNNPAGQVMRWLIVLRGRQHGSAVLHEWCDIFDLDPESPEDIAECMRRGALLMHMAQMAKAEVSTLPHEMAPDIMLASFGQVEQCLNMFSGLMGRNVAQFLEPLKDTGWQSLEMMDAVLARRSTQVVVEQDQVRDYLSQVRDLIDAVLSDDDLDADLKRYIIERLREVERAIQDALITGAPDLERAVTTLLGSVQRRPDMWDRIGKSKYGRRIAGVYAAICMGLSAVGGFPALMPGDEPPIIEQTTIVNVEQQTMVQADPDSDVVDGEIVDEAAGSSEQN
;
A
#
# COMPACT_ATOMS: atom_id res chain seq x y z
N MET A 1 3.04 7.50 -13.21
CA MET A 1 3.16 7.30 -11.74
C MET A 1 2.53 5.96 -11.43
N ALA A 2 3.08 5.22 -10.47
CA ALA A 2 2.52 3.93 -10.04
C ALA A 2 1.14 4.14 -9.40
N SER A 3 0.15 3.33 -9.77
CA SER A 3 -1.17 3.39 -9.13
C SER A 3 -1.12 2.67 -7.79
N LEU A 4 -1.59 3.31 -6.71
CA LEU A 4 -1.59 2.70 -5.37
C LEU A 4 -2.76 1.75 -5.13
N ASN A 5 -3.66 1.64 -6.10
CA ASN A 5 -4.94 0.93 -6.02
C ASN A 5 -4.87 -0.52 -6.54
N ASN A 6 -3.70 -1.08 -6.74
CA ASN A 6 -3.54 -2.47 -7.16
C ASN A 6 -2.17 -3.03 -6.74
N PRO A 7 -2.02 -4.36 -6.63
CA PRO A 7 -0.78 -4.94 -6.10
C PRO A 7 0.45 -4.71 -6.98
N ALA A 8 0.31 -4.61 -8.30
CA ALA A 8 1.45 -4.37 -9.20
C ALA A 8 2.01 -2.96 -8.99
N GLY A 9 1.14 -1.94 -8.94
CA GLY A 9 1.54 -0.57 -8.69
C GLY A 9 2.13 -0.37 -7.29
N GLN A 10 1.64 -1.08 -6.28
CA GLN A 10 2.23 -1.08 -4.93
C GLN A 10 3.64 -1.68 -4.90
N VAL A 11 3.86 -2.84 -5.52
CA VAL A 11 5.21 -3.42 -5.67
C VAL A 11 6.14 -2.46 -6.41
N MET A 12 5.67 -1.88 -7.53
CA MET A 12 6.42 -0.93 -8.33
C MET A 12 6.80 0.32 -7.53
N ARG A 13 5.89 0.86 -6.73
CA ARG A 13 6.16 2.00 -5.83
C ARG A 13 7.35 1.71 -4.93
N TRP A 14 7.35 0.58 -4.21
CA TRP A 14 8.42 0.27 -3.26
C TRP A 14 9.77 0.03 -3.94
N LEU A 15 9.77 -0.62 -5.10
CA LEU A 15 10.98 -0.78 -5.90
C LEU A 15 11.51 0.56 -6.43
N ILE A 16 10.64 1.49 -6.82
CA ILE A 16 11.04 2.86 -7.22
C ILE A 16 11.65 3.61 -6.03
N VAL A 17 11.05 3.52 -4.84
CA VAL A 17 11.58 4.14 -3.62
C VAL A 17 12.98 3.62 -3.32
N LEU A 18 13.19 2.29 -3.39
CA LEU A 18 14.51 1.70 -3.21
C LEU A 18 15.50 2.13 -4.31
N ARG A 19 15.07 2.18 -5.57
CA ARG A 19 15.90 2.63 -6.70
C ARG A 19 16.40 4.07 -6.54
N GLY A 20 15.64 4.92 -5.85
CA GLY A 20 16.05 6.28 -5.51
C GLY A 20 17.15 6.38 -4.43
N ARG A 21 17.51 5.26 -3.77
CA ARG A 21 18.53 5.22 -2.71
C ARG A 21 19.94 5.09 -3.28
N GLN A 22 20.94 5.24 -2.42
CA GLN A 22 22.33 5.15 -2.83
C GLN A 22 22.70 3.72 -3.23
N HIS A 23 23.15 3.52 -4.47
CA HIS A 23 23.41 2.19 -5.02
C HIS A 23 24.43 1.34 -4.23
N GLY A 24 25.37 1.98 -3.54
CA GLY A 24 26.42 1.32 -2.75
C GLY A 24 26.09 1.07 -1.28
N SER A 25 24.97 1.59 -0.76
CA SER A 25 24.62 1.41 0.65
C SER A 25 24.07 0.01 0.93
N ALA A 26 24.17 -0.42 2.18
CA ALA A 26 23.68 -1.72 2.61
C ALA A 26 22.15 -1.79 2.44
N VAL A 27 21.66 -2.77 1.67
CA VAL A 27 20.25 -2.83 1.29
C VAL A 27 19.32 -3.02 2.50
N LEU A 28 19.79 -3.72 3.55
CA LEU A 28 19.05 -3.85 4.80
C LEU A 28 18.80 -2.49 5.45
N HIS A 29 19.83 -1.64 5.52
CA HIS A 29 19.71 -0.31 6.14
C HIS A 29 18.72 0.55 5.36
N GLU A 30 18.76 0.50 4.02
CA GLU A 30 17.82 1.25 3.19
C GLU A 30 16.38 0.75 3.35
N TRP A 31 16.15 -0.56 3.40
CA TRP A 31 14.80 -1.09 3.65
C TRP A 31 14.30 -0.74 5.05
N CYS A 32 15.15 -0.84 6.08
CA CYS A 32 14.79 -0.40 7.42
C CYS A 32 14.41 1.08 7.44
N ASP A 33 15.20 1.97 6.82
CA ASP A 33 14.88 3.40 6.72
C ASP A 33 13.57 3.65 5.96
N ILE A 34 13.34 2.98 4.83
CA ILE A 34 12.09 3.07 4.06
C ILE A 34 10.88 2.67 4.92
N PHE A 35 11.08 1.74 5.85
CA PHE A 35 10.05 1.20 6.72
C PHE A 35 9.95 1.88 8.09
N ASP A 36 10.78 2.89 8.35
CA ASP A 36 10.91 3.57 9.64
C ASP A 36 11.26 2.60 10.77
N LEU A 37 12.31 1.81 10.56
CA LEU A 37 12.80 0.74 11.44
C LEU A 37 14.28 0.96 11.77
N ASP A 38 14.72 0.50 12.95
CA ASP A 38 16.12 0.54 13.35
C ASP A 38 16.89 -0.69 12.81
N PRO A 39 17.89 -0.52 11.92
CA PRO A 39 18.69 -1.62 11.39
C PRO A 39 19.60 -2.29 12.42
N GLU A 40 19.78 -1.71 13.62
CA GLU A 40 20.56 -2.29 14.70
C GLU A 40 19.71 -3.16 15.65
N SER A 41 18.39 -2.99 15.62
CA SER A 41 17.45 -3.72 16.46
C SER A 41 17.10 -5.09 15.83
N PRO A 42 17.36 -6.23 16.52
CA PRO A 42 17.00 -7.55 16.00
C PRO A 42 15.51 -7.73 15.71
N GLU A 43 14.66 -7.07 16.49
CA GLU A 43 13.20 -7.10 16.32
C GLU A 43 12.79 -6.39 15.03
N ASP A 44 13.39 -5.24 14.76
CA ASP A 44 13.14 -4.44 13.56
C ASP A 44 13.72 -5.07 12.30
N ILE A 45 14.86 -5.77 12.41
CA ILE A 45 15.38 -6.60 11.33
C ILE A 45 14.37 -7.71 10.98
N ALA A 46 13.81 -8.39 11.98
CA ALA A 46 12.80 -9.43 11.75
C ALA A 46 11.53 -8.84 11.11
N GLU A 47 11.10 -7.66 11.56
CA GLU A 47 9.99 -6.92 10.98
C GLU A 47 10.27 -6.48 9.53
N CYS A 48 11.48 -6.01 9.22
CA CYS A 48 11.90 -5.70 7.85
C CYS A 48 11.81 -6.93 6.94
N MET A 49 12.24 -8.11 7.41
CA MET A 49 12.14 -9.36 6.66
C MET A 49 10.68 -9.77 6.44
N ARG A 50 9.82 -9.60 7.45
CA ARG A 50 8.38 -9.86 7.34
C ARG A 50 7.73 -8.95 6.29
N ARG A 51 8.08 -7.66 6.28
CA ARG A 51 7.64 -6.69 5.26
C ARG A 51 8.13 -7.06 3.86
N GLY A 52 9.36 -7.58 3.74
CA GLY A 52 9.85 -8.19 2.50
C GLY A 52 8.98 -9.34 2.01
N ALA A 53 8.54 -10.23 2.91
CA ALA A 53 7.63 -11.31 2.58
C ALA A 53 6.25 -10.79 2.12
N LEU A 54 5.75 -9.67 2.67
CA LEU A 54 4.54 -9.01 2.18
C LEU A 54 4.70 -8.47 0.76
N LEU A 55 5.84 -7.84 0.43
CA LEU A 55 6.16 -7.41 -0.93
C LEU A 55 6.15 -8.59 -1.92
N MET A 56 6.75 -9.72 -1.52
CA MET A 56 6.74 -10.96 -2.32
C MET A 56 5.31 -11.47 -2.51
N HIS A 57 4.49 -11.46 -1.46
CA HIS A 57 3.09 -11.86 -1.54
C HIS A 57 2.29 -10.96 -2.50
N MET A 58 2.48 -9.65 -2.45
CA MET A 58 1.84 -8.73 -3.39
C MET A 58 2.25 -9.00 -4.85
N ALA A 59 3.53 -9.28 -5.10
CA ALA A 59 3.97 -9.64 -6.45
C ALA A 59 3.27 -10.92 -6.95
N GLN A 60 3.07 -11.90 -6.07
CA GLN A 60 2.28 -13.10 -6.39
C GLN A 60 0.80 -12.78 -6.63
N MET A 61 0.19 -11.89 -5.85
CA MET A 61 -1.18 -11.44 -6.07
C MET A 61 -1.33 -10.75 -7.42
N ALA A 62 -0.42 -9.82 -7.77
CA ALA A 62 -0.42 -9.14 -9.06
C ALA A 62 -0.33 -10.13 -10.23
N LYS A 63 0.57 -11.11 -10.12
CA LYS A 63 0.71 -12.19 -11.10
C LYS A 63 -0.54 -13.04 -11.21
N ALA A 64 -1.14 -13.43 -10.08
CA ALA A 64 -2.37 -14.20 -10.04
C ALA A 64 -3.54 -13.44 -10.70
N GLU A 65 -3.75 -12.17 -10.37
CA GLU A 65 -4.80 -11.34 -10.97
C GLU A 65 -4.62 -11.21 -12.49
N VAL A 66 -3.40 -10.92 -12.94
CA VAL A 66 -3.10 -10.83 -14.39
C VAL A 66 -3.29 -12.16 -15.10
N SER A 67 -2.99 -13.28 -14.45
CA SER A 67 -3.17 -14.63 -15.01
C SER A 67 -4.66 -15.01 -15.19
N THR A 68 -5.58 -14.31 -14.52
CA THR A 68 -7.03 -14.50 -14.69
C THR A 68 -7.63 -13.63 -15.79
N LEU A 69 -6.83 -12.76 -16.43
CA LEU A 69 -7.33 -11.88 -17.48
C LEU A 69 -7.68 -12.65 -18.77
N PRO A 70 -8.65 -12.13 -19.55
CA PRO A 70 -8.96 -12.67 -20.88
C PRO A 70 -7.73 -12.66 -21.80
N HIS A 71 -7.62 -13.66 -22.68
CA HIS A 71 -6.46 -13.82 -23.57
C HIS A 71 -6.28 -12.63 -24.54
N GLU A 72 -7.36 -11.93 -24.89
CA GLU A 72 -7.34 -10.73 -25.73
C GLU A 72 -6.57 -9.57 -25.10
N MET A 73 -6.38 -9.60 -23.77
CA MET A 73 -5.54 -8.63 -23.06
C MET A 73 -4.06 -9.01 -23.07
N ALA A 74 -3.70 -10.16 -23.64
CA ALA A 74 -2.33 -10.67 -23.73
C ALA A 74 -1.61 -10.76 -22.37
N PRO A 75 -2.17 -11.46 -21.36
CA PRO A 75 -1.54 -11.62 -20.05
C PRO A 75 -0.14 -12.26 -20.13
N ASP A 76 0.10 -13.14 -21.11
CA ASP A 76 1.40 -13.77 -21.33
C ASP A 76 2.50 -12.75 -21.64
N ILE A 77 2.18 -11.67 -22.37
CA ILE A 77 3.14 -10.60 -22.69
C ILE A 77 3.48 -9.80 -21.42
N MET A 78 2.47 -9.49 -20.60
CA MET A 78 2.69 -8.78 -19.33
C MET A 78 3.54 -9.60 -18.36
N LEU A 79 3.38 -10.92 -18.36
CA LEU A 79 4.10 -11.83 -17.46
C LEU A 79 5.46 -12.28 -18.00
N ALA A 80 5.77 -12.01 -19.27
CA ALA A 80 6.96 -12.54 -19.96
C ALA A 80 8.28 -12.25 -19.23
N SER A 81 8.43 -11.07 -18.62
CA SER A 81 9.60 -10.69 -17.82
C SER A 81 9.31 -10.52 -16.33
N PHE A 82 8.10 -10.86 -15.85
CA PHE A 82 7.74 -10.68 -14.45
C PHE A 82 8.58 -11.54 -13.48
N GLY A 83 9.13 -12.65 -13.95
CA GLY A 83 10.08 -13.47 -13.18
C GLY A 83 11.31 -12.69 -12.69
N GLN A 84 11.68 -11.57 -13.32
CA GLN A 84 12.76 -10.68 -12.84
C GLN A 84 12.38 -9.97 -11.53
N VAL A 85 11.11 -9.57 -11.39
CA VAL A 85 10.57 -8.96 -10.17
C VAL A 85 10.59 -9.97 -9.04
N GLU A 86 10.11 -11.19 -9.31
CA GLU A 86 10.13 -12.30 -8.34
C GLU A 86 11.57 -12.62 -7.91
N GLN A 87 12.53 -12.67 -8.85
CA GLN A 87 13.94 -12.88 -8.55
C GLN A 87 14.53 -11.77 -7.66
N CYS A 88 14.25 -10.50 -7.98
CA CYS A 88 14.67 -9.35 -7.18
C CYS A 88 14.11 -9.44 -5.75
N LEU A 89 12.81 -9.68 -5.58
CA LEU A 89 12.18 -9.78 -4.26
C LEU A 89 12.64 -11.01 -3.46
N ASN A 90 12.95 -12.13 -4.13
CA ASN A 90 13.52 -13.32 -3.47
C ASN A 90 14.87 -13.03 -2.78
N MET A 91 15.57 -11.95 -3.15
CA MET A 91 16.82 -11.53 -2.52
C MET A 91 16.65 -11.03 -1.09
N PHE A 92 15.41 -10.78 -0.62
CA PHE A 92 15.12 -10.50 0.80
C PHE A 92 15.67 -11.59 1.74
N SER A 93 15.70 -12.85 1.29
CA SER A 93 16.28 -13.96 2.06
C SER A 93 17.78 -13.79 2.40
N GLY A 94 18.48 -12.87 1.74
CA GLY A 94 19.89 -12.61 1.95
C GLY A 94 20.24 -11.11 1.88
N LEU A 95 19.47 -10.25 2.56
CA LEU A 95 19.75 -8.81 2.63
C LEU A 95 21.10 -8.50 3.30
N MET A 96 21.48 -9.28 4.32
CA MET A 96 22.72 -9.08 5.06
C MET A 96 23.92 -9.39 4.16
N GLY A 97 24.63 -8.33 3.74
CA GLY A 97 25.81 -8.44 2.85
C GLY A 97 25.55 -8.05 1.40
N ARG A 98 24.36 -7.51 1.08
CA ARG A 98 24.07 -6.93 -0.23
C ARG A 98 23.98 -5.42 -0.18
N ASN A 99 24.29 -4.78 -1.30
CA ASN A 99 23.97 -3.38 -1.52
C ASN A 99 22.73 -3.23 -2.42
N VAL A 100 22.23 -1.99 -2.52
CA VAL A 100 21.04 -1.66 -3.33
C VAL A 100 21.21 -2.07 -4.80
N ALA A 101 22.39 -1.84 -5.40
CA ALA A 101 22.65 -2.22 -6.79
C ALA A 101 22.54 -3.73 -7.02
N GLN A 102 23.12 -4.54 -6.13
CA GLN A 102 23.03 -6.00 -6.20
C GLN A 102 21.61 -6.49 -6.00
N PHE A 103 20.82 -5.83 -5.14
CA PHE A 103 19.42 -6.19 -4.93
C PHE A 103 18.56 -5.93 -6.17
N LEU A 104 18.80 -4.83 -6.87
CA LEU A 104 18.04 -4.44 -8.07
C LEU A 104 18.59 -5.07 -9.37
N GLU A 105 19.77 -5.69 -9.35
CA GLU A 105 20.43 -6.28 -10.52
C GLU A 105 19.54 -7.20 -11.37
N PRO A 106 18.69 -8.10 -10.78
CA PRO A 106 17.81 -8.94 -11.59
C PRO A 106 16.75 -8.17 -12.37
N LEU A 107 16.38 -6.97 -11.90
CA LEU A 107 15.27 -6.19 -12.41
C LEU A 107 15.71 -5.24 -13.53
N LYS A 108 15.70 -5.75 -14.76
CA LYS A 108 16.05 -5.00 -15.98
C LYS A 108 14.86 -4.19 -16.48
N ASP A 109 15.08 -3.38 -17.52
CA ASP A 109 14.05 -2.53 -18.12
C ASP A 109 12.80 -3.33 -18.53
N THR A 110 12.94 -4.58 -19.00
CA THR A 110 11.79 -5.41 -19.37
C THR A 110 10.96 -5.86 -18.15
N GLY A 111 11.59 -6.05 -16.99
CA GLY A 111 10.88 -6.33 -15.73
C GLY A 111 10.11 -5.11 -15.23
N TRP A 112 10.70 -3.91 -15.35
CA TRP A 112 9.99 -2.65 -15.07
C TRP A 112 8.80 -2.43 -15.99
N GLN A 113 8.98 -2.63 -17.30
CA GLN A 113 7.90 -2.52 -18.29
C GLN A 113 6.77 -3.53 -17.99
N SER A 114 7.11 -4.75 -17.56
CA SER A 114 6.11 -5.75 -17.16
C SER A 114 5.27 -5.23 -15.98
N LEU A 115 5.90 -4.71 -14.93
CA LEU A 115 5.19 -4.11 -13.79
C LEU A 115 4.31 -2.93 -14.20
N GLU A 116 4.80 -2.05 -15.07
CA GLU A 116 4.05 -0.89 -15.54
C GLU A 116 2.81 -1.29 -16.35
N MET A 117 2.94 -2.28 -17.24
CA MET A 117 1.82 -2.83 -17.99
C MET A 117 0.78 -3.48 -17.07
N MET A 118 1.23 -4.27 -16.09
CA MET A 118 0.35 -4.90 -15.11
C MET A 118 -0.39 -3.85 -14.27
N ASP A 119 0.32 -2.84 -13.75
CA ASP A 119 -0.27 -1.72 -13.01
C ASP A 119 -1.34 -1.01 -13.85
N ALA A 120 -1.01 -0.62 -15.09
CA ALA A 120 -1.94 0.10 -15.96
C ALA A 120 -3.23 -0.69 -16.26
N VAL A 121 -3.14 -2.02 -16.39
CA VAL A 121 -4.29 -2.89 -16.65
C VAL A 121 -5.10 -3.15 -15.39
N LEU A 122 -4.44 -3.47 -14.27
CA LEU A 122 -5.12 -3.74 -13.01
C LEU A 122 -5.79 -2.49 -12.43
N ALA A 123 -5.17 -1.31 -12.55
CA ALA A 123 -5.76 -0.04 -12.11
C ALA A 123 -7.13 0.24 -12.73
N ARG A 124 -7.38 -0.26 -13.95
CA ARG A 124 -8.65 -0.10 -14.69
C ARG A 124 -9.70 -1.17 -14.37
N ARG A 125 -9.31 -2.29 -13.77
CA ARG A 125 -10.17 -3.49 -13.60
C ARG A 125 -10.42 -3.89 -12.15
N SER A 126 -9.42 -3.72 -11.30
CA SER A 126 -9.36 -4.20 -9.92
C SER A 126 -8.86 -3.07 -9.04
N THR A 127 -9.68 -2.02 -8.93
CA THR A 127 -9.36 -0.85 -8.12
C THR A 127 -9.59 -1.18 -6.65
N GLN A 128 -8.50 -1.38 -5.92
CA GLN A 128 -8.50 -1.46 -4.48
C GLN A 128 -8.63 -0.07 -3.88
N VAL A 129 -9.21 -0.02 -2.68
CA VAL A 129 -9.26 1.21 -1.89
C VAL A 129 -7.85 1.62 -1.50
N VAL A 130 -7.54 2.89 -1.71
CA VAL A 130 -6.27 3.49 -1.25
C VAL A 130 -6.54 4.15 0.08
N VAL A 131 -5.84 3.69 1.13
CA VAL A 131 -5.87 4.35 2.43
C VAL A 131 -4.70 5.34 2.47
N GLU A 132 -5.02 6.61 2.71
CA GLU A 132 -4.00 7.66 2.77
C GLU A 132 -3.07 7.45 3.97
N GLN A 133 -1.80 7.81 3.83
CA GLN A 133 -0.82 7.60 4.90
C GLN A 133 -1.19 8.29 6.21
N ASP A 134 -1.78 9.48 6.11
CA ASP A 134 -2.23 10.24 7.29
C ASP A 134 -3.41 9.54 7.98
N GLN A 135 -4.32 8.91 7.22
CA GLN A 135 -5.40 8.10 7.80
C GLN A 135 -4.85 6.84 8.47
N VAL A 136 -3.87 6.17 7.85
CA VAL A 136 -3.20 5.02 8.47
C VAL A 136 -2.55 5.39 9.80
N ARG A 137 -1.85 6.53 9.85
CA ARG A 137 -1.23 7.06 11.08
C ARG A 137 -2.27 7.38 12.16
N ASP A 138 -3.38 8.01 11.78
CA ASP A 138 -4.49 8.30 12.69
C ASP A 138 -5.10 7.02 13.27
N TYR A 139 -5.43 6.04 12.43
CA TYR A 139 -5.93 4.73 12.89
C TYR A 139 -4.95 4.02 13.81
N LEU A 140 -3.66 4.06 13.47
CA LEU A 140 -2.61 3.44 14.28
C LEU A 140 -2.52 4.10 15.67
N SER A 141 -2.58 5.43 15.73
CA SER A 141 -2.59 6.18 16.99
C SER A 141 -3.80 5.79 17.84
N GLN A 142 -5.01 5.82 17.27
CA GLN A 142 -6.24 5.50 18.00
C GLN A 142 -6.25 4.07 18.54
N VAL A 143 -5.73 3.10 17.78
CA VAL A 143 -5.61 1.71 18.21
C VAL A 143 -4.60 1.56 19.34
N ARG A 144 -3.42 2.20 19.24
CA ARG A 144 -2.40 2.17 20.29
C ARG A 144 -2.89 2.82 21.58
N ASP A 145 -3.52 3.99 21.49
CA ASP A 145 -4.10 4.68 22.65
C ASP A 145 -5.19 3.84 23.33
N LEU A 146 -5.90 3.00 22.57
CA LEU A 146 -6.90 2.09 23.11
C LEU A 146 -6.27 0.86 23.76
N ILE A 147 -5.22 0.29 23.15
CA ILE A 147 -4.40 -0.78 23.72
C ILE A 147 -3.84 -0.35 25.08
N ASP A 148 -3.20 0.83 25.14
CA ASP A 148 -2.57 1.34 26.37
C ASP A 148 -3.62 1.60 27.46
N ALA A 149 -4.77 2.15 27.08
CA ALA A 149 -5.88 2.37 28.01
C ALA A 149 -6.47 1.06 28.54
N VAL A 150 -6.48 -0.02 27.77
CA VAL A 150 -6.96 -1.34 28.22
C VAL A 150 -5.92 -2.05 29.08
N LEU A 151 -4.62 -1.93 28.74
CA LEU A 151 -3.53 -2.51 29.52
C LEU A 151 -3.47 -1.94 30.94
N SER A 152 -3.56 -0.61 31.05
CA SER A 152 -3.48 0.15 32.30
C SER A 152 -4.71 0.02 33.23
N ASP A 153 -5.76 -0.70 32.80
CA ASP A 153 -7.00 -0.83 33.58
C ASP A 153 -7.00 -2.04 34.51
N ASP A 154 -6.57 -1.85 35.75
CA ASP A 154 -6.49 -2.94 36.73
C ASP A 154 -7.86 -3.50 37.14
N ASP A 155 -8.94 -2.76 36.92
CA ASP A 155 -10.31 -3.19 37.23
C ASP A 155 -10.92 -4.08 36.13
N LEU A 156 -10.27 -4.18 34.96
CA LEU A 156 -10.76 -4.99 33.85
C LEU A 156 -10.40 -6.45 34.06
N ASP A 157 -11.40 -7.32 33.96
CA ASP A 157 -11.21 -8.77 34.03
C ASP A 157 -10.09 -9.24 33.09
N ALA A 158 -9.18 -10.07 33.61
CA ALA A 158 -7.95 -10.44 32.90
C ALA A 158 -8.22 -11.19 31.59
N ASP A 159 -9.25 -12.03 31.52
CA ASP A 159 -9.61 -12.75 30.30
C ASP A 159 -10.18 -11.81 29.24
N LEU A 160 -11.05 -10.88 29.66
CA LEU A 160 -11.59 -9.83 28.79
C LEU A 160 -10.49 -8.88 28.30
N LYS A 161 -9.59 -8.45 29.19
CA LYS A 161 -8.42 -7.61 28.86
C LYS A 161 -7.58 -8.29 27.80
N ARG A 162 -7.17 -9.55 28.01
CA ARG A 162 -6.41 -10.33 27.04
C ARG A 162 -7.12 -10.43 25.70
N TYR A 163 -8.41 -10.76 25.70
CA TYR A 163 -9.20 -10.89 24.47
C TYR A 163 -9.25 -9.57 23.67
N ILE A 164 -9.49 -8.43 24.34
CA ILE A 164 -9.50 -7.12 23.69
C ILE A 164 -8.12 -6.80 23.11
N ILE A 165 -7.05 -6.99 23.88
CA ILE A 165 -5.69 -6.69 23.44
C ILE A 165 -5.28 -7.54 22.23
N GLU A 166 -5.57 -8.84 22.24
CA GLU A 166 -5.29 -9.72 21.10
C GLU A 166 -5.96 -9.21 19.82
N ARG A 167 -7.23 -8.84 19.89
CA ARG A 167 -7.99 -8.32 18.75
C ARG A 167 -7.48 -6.95 18.29
N LEU A 168 -7.15 -6.05 19.21
CA LEU A 168 -6.61 -4.74 18.87
C LEU A 168 -5.21 -4.84 18.26
N ARG A 169 -4.36 -5.77 18.72
CA ARG A 169 -3.03 -6.02 18.14
C ARG A 169 -3.11 -6.61 16.73
N GLU A 170 -4.12 -7.44 16.44
CA GLU A 170 -4.40 -7.90 15.07
C GLU A 170 -4.77 -6.74 14.15
N VAL A 171 -5.62 -5.82 14.61
CA VAL A 171 -5.98 -4.60 13.87
C VAL A 171 -4.78 -3.68 13.70
N GLU A 172 -3.99 -3.45 14.76
CA GLU A 172 -2.76 -2.65 14.71
C GLU A 172 -1.81 -3.16 13.63
N ARG A 173 -1.56 -4.48 13.61
CA ARG A 173 -0.69 -5.11 12.61
C ARG A 173 -1.23 -4.93 11.20
N ALA A 174 -2.54 -5.08 11.00
CA ALA A 174 -3.15 -4.89 9.69
C ALA A 174 -3.08 -3.43 9.21
N ILE A 175 -3.21 -2.46 10.11
CA ILE A 175 -3.03 -1.04 9.80
C ILE A 175 -1.58 -0.77 9.38
N GLN A 176 -0.60 -1.35 10.08
CA GLN A 176 0.82 -1.24 9.70
C GLN A 176 1.09 -1.87 8.33
N ASP A 177 0.53 -3.06 8.08
CA ASP A 177 0.67 -3.79 6.82
C ASP A 177 0.03 -3.03 5.65
N ALA A 178 -1.08 -2.32 5.89
CA ALA A 178 -1.76 -1.53 4.87
C ALA A 178 -0.91 -0.41 4.27
N LEU A 179 0.15 0.04 4.95
CA LEU A 179 1.13 0.95 4.33
C LEU A 179 1.80 0.31 3.11
N ILE A 180 2.01 -0.99 3.18
CA ILE A 180 2.76 -1.78 2.21
C ILE A 180 1.84 -2.45 1.20
N THR A 181 0.75 -3.05 1.70
CA THR A 181 -0.17 -3.91 0.93
C THR A 181 -1.49 -3.24 0.56
N GLY A 182 -1.76 -2.04 1.09
CA GLY A 182 -2.99 -1.29 0.84
C GLY A 182 -4.17 -1.81 1.68
N ALA A 183 -5.38 -1.46 1.25
CA ALA A 183 -6.61 -1.79 1.98
C ALA A 183 -6.93 -3.29 2.22
N PRO A 184 -6.57 -4.26 1.35
CA PRO A 184 -7.07 -5.63 1.47
C PRO A 184 -6.76 -6.34 2.80
N ASP A 185 -5.58 -6.10 3.39
CA ASP A 185 -5.23 -6.70 4.68
C ASP A 185 -6.00 -6.03 5.84
N LEU A 186 -6.24 -4.72 5.74
CA LEU A 186 -7.06 -3.99 6.69
C LEU A 186 -8.53 -4.43 6.63
N GLU A 187 -9.10 -4.59 5.44
CA GLU A 187 -10.45 -5.13 5.22
C GLU A 187 -10.59 -6.54 5.83
N ARG A 188 -9.58 -7.39 5.65
CA ARG A 188 -9.57 -8.74 6.23
C ARG A 188 -9.52 -8.72 7.74
N ALA A 189 -8.73 -7.83 8.34
CA ALA A 189 -8.65 -7.69 9.79
C ALA A 189 -9.97 -7.20 10.40
N VAL A 190 -10.59 -6.19 9.78
CA VAL A 190 -11.92 -5.67 10.12
C VAL A 190 -12.99 -6.77 10.02
N THR A 191 -12.99 -7.53 8.93
CA THR A 191 -13.92 -8.65 8.72
C THR A 191 -13.69 -9.76 9.74
N THR A 192 -12.43 -10.05 10.08
CA THR A 192 -12.07 -11.06 11.09
C THR A 192 -12.54 -10.62 12.48
N LEU A 193 -12.40 -9.34 12.81
CA LEU A 193 -12.90 -8.78 14.05
C LEU A 193 -14.43 -8.93 14.14
N LEU A 194 -15.16 -8.61 13.07
CA LEU A 194 -16.61 -8.81 13.02
C LEU A 194 -17.00 -10.29 13.12
N GLY A 195 -16.26 -11.17 12.43
CA GLY A 195 -16.45 -12.62 12.53
C GLY A 195 -16.19 -13.16 13.93
N SER A 196 -15.32 -12.51 14.72
CA SER A 196 -15.08 -12.89 16.11
C SER A 196 -16.30 -12.64 17.01
N VAL A 197 -17.18 -11.70 16.65
CA VAL A 197 -18.48 -11.46 17.32
C VAL A 197 -19.35 -12.70 17.30
N GLN A 198 -19.43 -13.35 16.14
CA GLN A 198 -20.22 -14.56 15.97
C GLN A 198 -19.64 -15.76 16.73
N ARG A 199 -18.32 -15.82 16.89
CA ARG A 199 -17.64 -16.95 17.55
C ARG A 199 -17.63 -16.85 19.08
N ARG A 200 -17.59 -15.63 19.63
CA ARG A 200 -17.49 -15.35 21.08
C ARG A 200 -18.48 -14.25 21.50
N PRO A 201 -19.80 -14.46 21.33
CA PRO A 201 -20.80 -13.44 21.66
C PRO A 201 -20.77 -13.05 23.15
N ASP A 202 -20.35 -13.97 24.03
CA ASP A 202 -20.12 -13.72 25.45
C ASP A 202 -19.08 -12.63 25.70
N MET A 203 -17.96 -12.65 24.97
CA MET A 203 -16.91 -11.64 25.11
C MET A 203 -17.39 -10.29 24.59
N TRP A 204 -18.14 -10.26 23.49
CA TRP A 204 -18.64 -9.02 22.91
C TRP A 204 -19.74 -8.36 23.75
N ASP A 205 -20.61 -9.14 24.41
CA ASP A 205 -21.54 -8.61 25.41
C ASP A 205 -20.79 -7.94 26.58
N ARG A 206 -19.71 -8.58 27.06
CA ARG A 206 -18.85 -8.02 28.10
C ARG A 206 -18.09 -6.77 27.64
N ILE A 207 -17.60 -6.75 26.39
CA ILE A 207 -17.00 -5.56 25.77
C ILE A 207 -18.02 -4.42 25.73
N GLY A 208 -19.25 -4.69 25.27
CA GLY A 208 -20.31 -3.70 25.16
C GLY A 208 -20.71 -3.08 26.50
N LYS A 209 -20.62 -3.86 27.59
CA LYS A 209 -20.85 -3.40 28.98
C LYS A 209 -19.63 -2.70 29.59
N SER A 210 -18.45 -2.84 29.00
CA SER A 210 -17.22 -2.19 29.48
C SER A 210 -17.16 -0.72 29.05
N LYS A 211 -16.34 0.07 29.74
CA LYS A 211 -16.03 1.46 29.34
C LYS A 211 -15.33 1.59 27.98
N TYR A 212 -14.81 0.49 27.42
CA TYR A 212 -14.10 0.46 26.14
C TYR A 212 -14.98 0.15 24.94
N GLY A 213 -16.18 -0.41 25.15
CA GLY A 213 -17.03 -0.88 24.05
C GLY A 213 -17.30 0.19 23.00
N ARG A 214 -17.60 1.42 23.44
CA ARG A 214 -17.83 2.56 22.55
C ARG A 214 -16.56 2.99 21.79
N ARG A 215 -15.38 2.96 22.44
CA ARG A 215 -14.11 3.31 21.79
C ARG A 215 -13.71 2.27 20.74
N ILE A 216 -13.85 0.98 21.05
CA ILE A 216 -13.61 -0.12 20.11
C ILE A 216 -14.54 0.02 18.89
N ALA A 217 -15.83 0.24 19.13
CA ALA A 217 -16.81 0.45 18.06
C ALA A 217 -16.49 1.71 17.22
N GLY A 218 -16.02 2.78 17.85
CA GLY A 218 -15.61 4.01 17.18
C GLY A 218 -14.41 3.80 16.25
N VAL A 219 -13.35 3.16 16.73
CA VAL A 219 -12.17 2.82 15.91
C VAL A 219 -12.56 1.93 14.73
N TYR A 220 -13.38 0.92 14.99
CA TYR A 220 -13.90 0.04 13.95
C TYR A 220 -14.70 0.82 12.90
N ALA A 221 -15.62 1.67 13.33
CA ALA A 221 -16.41 2.50 12.43
C ALA A 221 -15.54 3.45 11.60
N ALA A 222 -14.52 4.06 12.20
CA ALA A 222 -13.58 4.95 11.51
C ALA A 222 -12.84 4.20 10.39
N ILE A 223 -12.28 3.03 10.69
CA ILE A 223 -11.60 2.20 9.68
C ILE A 223 -12.58 1.77 8.58
N CYS A 224 -13.77 1.30 8.94
CA CYS A 224 -14.80 0.92 7.97
C CYS A 224 -15.20 2.09 7.07
N MET A 225 -15.35 3.30 7.61
CA MET A 225 -15.67 4.49 6.81
C MET A 225 -14.52 4.86 5.87
N GLY A 226 -13.26 4.78 6.33
CA GLY A 226 -12.09 4.97 5.48
C GLY A 226 -12.03 3.98 4.32
N LEU A 227 -12.35 2.72 4.59
CA LEU A 227 -12.44 1.67 3.57
C LEU A 227 -13.65 1.86 2.64
N SER A 228 -14.80 2.30 3.18
CA SER A 228 -16.05 2.43 2.41
C SER A 228 -16.13 3.72 1.59
N ALA A 229 -15.30 4.72 1.86
CA ALA A 229 -15.26 5.98 1.12
C ALA A 229 -14.98 5.80 -0.39
N VAL A 230 -14.58 4.60 -0.82
CA VAL A 230 -14.34 4.24 -2.22
C VAL A 230 -15.29 3.15 -2.75
N GLY A 231 -16.10 2.51 -1.89
CA GLY A 231 -17.06 1.45 -2.27
C GLY A 231 -18.17 1.29 -1.25
N GLY A 232 -19.38 1.76 -1.57
CA GLY A 232 -20.51 1.88 -0.64
C GLY A 232 -20.87 0.58 0.10
N PHE A 233 -20.95 0.65 1.42
CA PHE A 233 -21.48 -0.41 2.27
C PHE A 233 -23.02 -0.37 2.32
N PRO A 234 -23.72 -1.52 2.33
CA PRO A 234 -25.12 -1.58 2.71
C PRO A 234 -25.23 -1.25 4.21
N ALA A 235 -26.06 -0.27 4.55
CA ALA A 235 -26.30 0.13 5.95
C ALA A 235 -26.80 -1.07 6.78
N LEU A 236 -25.94 -1.58 7.66
CA LEU A 236 -26.26 -2.66 8.61
C LEU A 236 -26.37 -2.17 10.06
N MET A 237 -26.39 -0.86 10.30
CA MET A 237 -26.58 -0.32 11.66
C MET A 237 -28.06 0.04 11.90
N PRO A 238 -28.66 -0.42 13.02
CA PRO A 238 -29.95 0.09 13.47
C PRO A 238 -29.82 1.59 13.74
N GLY A 239 -30.79 2.36 13.24
CA GLY A 239 -30.74 3.81 13.13
C GLY A 239 -30.82 4.57 14.46
N ASP A 240 -29.72 4.58 15.20
CA ASP A 240 -29.39 5.69 16.10
C ASP A 240 -28.28 6.52 15.46
N GLU A 241 -28.47 7.84 15.48
CA GLU A 241 -27.72 8.83 14.70
C GLU A 241 -26.20 8.60 14.74
N PRO A 242 -25.50 8.64 13.58
CA PRO A 242 -24.06 8.58 13.55
C PRO A 242 -23.48 9.76 14.34
N PRO A 243 -22.34 9.58 15.02
CA PRO A 243 -21.62 10.72 15.61
C PRO A 243 -21.34 11.74 14.50
N ILE A 244 -21.68 13.00 14.75
CA ILE A 244 -21.33 14.12 13.88
C ILE A 244 -19.81 14.22 13.90
N ILE A 245 -19.17 13.62 12.90
CA ILE A 245 -17.78 13.90 12.57
C ILE A 245 -17.84 15.07 11.59
N GLU A 246 -17.16 16.17 11.92
CA GLU A 246 -16.98 17.28 10.99
C GLU A 246 -16.46 16.71 9.67
N GLN A 247 -17.28 16.79 8.63
CA GLN A 247 -16.91 16.32 7.30
C GLN A 247 -15.65 17.08 6.89
N THR A 248 -14.51 16.38 6.82
CA THR A 248 -13.34 16.89 6.13
C THR A 248 -13.80 17.23 4.72
N THR A 249 -13.78 18.52 4.40
CA THR A 249 -14.26 19.03 3.12
C THR A 249 -13.42 18.37 2.03
N ILE A 250 -14.01 17.45 1.29
CA ILE A 250 -13.43 16.94 0.06
C ILE A 250 -13.47 18.12 -0.91
N VAL A 251 -12.31 18.73 -1.15
CA VAL A 251 -12.16 19.72 -2.21
C VAL A 251 -12.26 18.93 -3.53
N ASN A 252 -13.46 18.91 -4.10
CA ASN A 252 -13.68 18.52 -5.49
C ASN A 252 -12.90 19.50 -6.37
N VAL A 253 -11.75 19.08 -6.90
CA VAL A 253 -11.05 19.80 -7.97
C VAL A 253 -11.40 19.12 -9.29
N GLU A 254 -12.59 19.41 -9.80
CA GLU A 254 -12.95 19.40 -11.21
C GLU A 254 -13.87 20.61 -11.39
N GLN A 255 -13.71 21.54 -12.34
CA GLN A 255 -13.16 21.44 -13.68
C GLN A 255 -13.04 22.87 -14.27
N GLN A 256 -12.27 22.98 -15.38
CA GLN A 256 -12.34 24.02 -16.42
C GLN A 256 -11.59 25.35 -16.23
N THR A 257 -10.42 25.41 -16.89
CA THR A 257 -10.12 26.54 -17.77
C THR A 257 -9.86 25.99 -19.17
N MET A 258 -10.89 26.06 -20.04
CA MET A 258 -10.68 26.03 -21.48
C MET A 258 -9.87 27.27 -21.84
N VAL A 259 -8.60 27.09 -22.19
CA VAL A 259 -7.86 28.11 -22.93
C VAL A 259 -8.24 27.94 -24.40
N GLN A 260 -8.98 28.91 -24.92
CA GLN A 260 -9.25 29.06 -26.34
C GLN A 260 -7.93 29.11 -27.11
N ALA A 261 -7.82 28.28 -28.14
CA ALA A 261 -6.77 28.38 -29.14
C ALA A 261 -6.98 29.68 -29.94
N ASP A 262 -5.97 30.53 -29.92
CA ASP A 262 -5.83 31.70 -30.77
C ASP A 262 -5.27 31.24 -32.13
N PRO A 263 -6.00 31.37 -33.25
CA PRO A 263 -5.52 30.95 -34.55
C PRO A 263 -4.99 32.17 -35.32
N ASP A 264 -3.90 32.78 -34.85
CA ASP A 264 -3.10 33.73 -35.63
C ASP A 264 -1.75 33.95 -34.94
N SER A 265 -0.72 33.20 -35.35
CA SER A 265 0.68 33.54 -35.07
C SER A 265 1.57 33.02 -36.17
N ASP A 266 1.78 33.91 -37.14
CA ASP A 266 3.01 34.19 -37.85
C ASP A 266 3.97 33.05 -38.22
N VAL A 267 4.00 32.87 -39.54
CA VAL A 267 5.11 32.39 -40.36
C VAL A 267 6.43 33.04 -39.93
N VAL A 268 7.40 32.21 -39.53
CA VAL A 268 8.81 32.60 -39.57
C VAL A 268 9.56 31.56 -40.41
N ASP A 269 9.91 31.99 -41.61
CA ASP A 269 10.91 31.36 -42.47
C ASP A 269 12.24 31.27 -41.72
N GLY A 270 12.84 30.08 -41.71
CA GLY A 270 14.11 29.80 -41.03
C GLY A 270 14.92 28.74 -41.76
N GLU A 271 15.46 29.15 -42.89
CA GLU A 271 16.80 28.84 -43.42
C GLU A 271 17.32 27.39 -43.33
N ILE A 272 17.32 26.72 -44.49
CA ILE A 272 18.07 25.49 -44.76
C ILE A 272 19.55 25.88 -44.91
N VAL A 273 20.39 25.43 -43.98
CA VAL A 273 21.85 25.42 -44.17
C VAL A 273 22.27 23.98 -44.48
N ASP A 274 22.47 23.72 -45.77
CA ASP A 274 23.29 22.63 -46.28
C ASP A 274 24.76 22.98 -46.01
N GLU A 275 25.50 22.15 -45.26
CA GLU A 275 26.96 22.21 -45.29
C GLU A 275 27.59 20.83 -45.42
N ALA A 276 27.90 20.56 -46.69
CA ALA A 276 29.00 19.84 -47.30
C ALA A 276 29.89 18.88 -46.48
N ALA A 277 30.04 17.71 -47.10
CA ALA A 277 31.14 16.76 -47.01
C ALA A 277 32.55 17.38 -46.89
N GLY A 278 33.35 16.81 -46.00
CA GLY A 278 34.79 17.01 -45.92
C GLY A 278 35.51 15.67 -45.73
N SER A 279 35.86 15.04 -46.85
CA SER A 279 36.83 13.95 -46.93
C SER A 279 38.25 14.51 -46.74
N SER A 280 39.08 13.86 -45.93
CA SER A 280 40.53 13.85 -46.15
C SER A 280 41.21 12.73 -45.36
N GLU A 281 41.80 11.82 -46.13
CA GLU A 281 42.89 10.91 -45.76
C GLU A 281 44.08 11.67 -45.15
N GLN A 282 44.83 11.05 -44.23
CA GLN A 282 46.24 10.65 -44.42
C GLN A 282 46.93 10.22 -43.10
N ASN A 283 47.72 9.15 -43.25
CA ASN A 283 48.69 8.48 -42.36
C ASN A 283 48.18 7.48 -41.32
#